data_AF-A0A417Y5Q1-F1
#
_entry.id   AF-A0A417Y5Q1-F1
#
_cell.length_a   1.000
_cell.length_b   1.000
_cell.length_c   1.000
_cell.angle_alpha   90.00
_cell.angle_beta   90.00
_cell.angle_gamma   90.00
#
_symmetry.space_group_name_H-M   'P 1'
#
loop_
_entity.id
_entity.type
_entity.pdbx_description
1 polymer ?
#
loop_
_entity_poly.entity_id
_entity_poly.type
_entity_poly.pdbx_seq_one_letter_code
_entity_poly.pdbx_strand_id
1 'polypeptide(L)'
;MRIDPDRVFRDFMLDVFGDVCAAQWRARAEEFRAARPRPGDYLGASTVEDRREQWRRLTAIAEACEARARFIAAGHVEFPEVEAFRLSEAA
;
A
#
# COMPACT_ATOMS: atom_id res chain seq x y z
N MET A 1 -17.45 -20.49 27.52
CA MET A 1 -17.05 -20.07 26.16
C MET A 1 -15.72 -20.74 25.86
N ARG A 2 -15.67 -21.65 24.88
CA ARG A 2 -14.42 -22.32 24.48
C ARG A 2 -13.82 -21.49 23.34
N ILE A 3 -12.61 -20.97 23.52
CA ILE A 3 -11.90 -20.19 22.50
C ILE A 3 -11.28 -21.20 21.52
N ASP A 4 -11.52 -21.00 20.23
CA ASP A 4 -10.88 -21.75 19.16
C ASP A 4 -9.50 -21.11 18.89
N PRO A 5 -8.39 -21.79 19.24
CA PRO A 5 -7.05 -21.23 19.10
C PRO A 5 -6.66 -20.98 17.65
N ASP A 6 -7.13 -21.80 16.71
CA ASP A 6 -6.76 -21.70 15.30
C ASP A 6 -7.41 -20.47 14.66
N ARG A 7 -8.68 -20.23 15.00
CA ARG A 7 -9.38 -19.00 14.62
C ARG A 7 -8.69 -17.74 15.16
N VAL A 8 -8.32 -17.74 16.44
CA VAL A 8 -7.65 -16.59 17.06
C VAL A 8 -6.29 -16.32 16.42
N PHE A 9 -5.51 -17.37 16.17
CA PHE A 9 -4.22 -17.22 15.51
C PHE A 9 -4.36 -16.66 14.10
N ARG A 10 -5.31 -17.18 13.30
CA ARG A 10 -5.57 -16.67 11.96
C ARG A 10 -5.99 -15.20 11.97
N ASP A 11 -6.95 -14.83 12.81
CA ASP A 11 -7.45 -13.45 12.88
C ASP A 11 -6.32 -12.49 13.27
N PHE A 12 -5.47 -12.89 14.22
CA PHE A 12 -4.25 -12.16 14.59
C PHE A 12 -3.26 -12.02 13.42
N MET A 13 -2.98 -13.12 12.70
CA MET A 13 -2.06 -13.07 11.57
C MET A 13 -2.58 -12.15 10.45
N LEU A 14 -3.88 -12.17 10.16
CA LEU A 14 -4.47 -11.29 9.14
C LEU A 14 -4.37 -9.82 9.53
N ASP A 15 -4.56 -9.50 10.80
CA ASP A 15 -4.41 -8.15 11.33
C ASP A 15 -2.95 -7.67 11.16
N VAL A 16 -1.99 -8.47 11.62
CA VAL A 16 -0.55 -8.15 11.50
C VAL A 16 -0.13 -7.99 10.04
N PHE A 17 -0.57 -8.88 9.14
CA PHE A 17 -0.25 -8.75 7.72
C PHE A 17 -0.90 -7.51 7.09
N GLY A 18 -2.15 -7.20 7.46
CA GLY A 18 -2.83 -5.98 7.02
C GLY A 18 -2.04 -4.73 7.40
N ASP A 19 -1.60 -4.64 8.66
CA ASP A 19 -0.80 -3.52 9.17
C ASP A 19 0.54 -3.37 8.45
N VAL A 20 1.28 -4.48 8.29
CA VAL A 20 2.58 -4.47 7.60
C VAL A 20 2.40 -4.07 6.14
N CYS A 21 1.40 -4.62 5.44
CA CYS A 21 1.14 -4.26 4.05
C CYS A 21 0.74 -2.78 3.92
N ALA A 22 -0.12 -2.26 4.79
CA ALA A 22 -0.48 -0.84 4.79
C ALA A 22 0.75 0.05 5.04
N ALA A 23 1.63 -0.31 5.96
CA ALA A 23 2.87 0.41 6.24
C ALA A 23 3.80 0.43 5.02
N GLN A 24 3.95 -0.70 4.32
CA GLN A 24 4.76 -0.77 3.10
C GLN A 24 4.23 0.14 1.99
N TRP A 25 2.92 0.20 1.77
CA TRP A 25 2.33 1.11 0.79
C TRP A 25 2.54 2.58 1.14
N ARG A 26 2.50 2.94 2.43
CA ARG A 26 2.85 4.30 2.89
C ARG A 26 4.31 4.63 2.63
N ALA A 27 5.23 3.71 2.97
CA ALA A 27 6.67 3.90 2.72
C ALA A 27 6.94 4.12 1.23
N ARG A 28 6.30 3.33 0.36
CA ARG A 28 6.42 3.47 -1.09
C ARG A 28 5.87 4.81 -1.60
N ALA A 29 4.78 5.32 -1.02
CA ALA A 29 4.27 6.65 -1.35
C ALA A 29 5.30 7.75 -1.04
N GLU A 30 5.99 7.63 0.11
CA GLU A 30 7.07 8.55 0.49
C GLU A 30 8.27 8.47 -0.43
N GLU A 31 8.66 7.28 -0.91
CA GLU A 31 9.73 7.14 -1.91
C GLU A 31 9.40 7.93 -3.19
N PHE A 32 8.17 7.82 -3.70
CA PHE A 32 7.75 8.57 -4.89
C PHE A 32 7.65 10.08 -4.63
N ARG A 33 7.26 10.50 -3.42
CA ARG A 33 7.32 11.92 -3.01
C ARG A 33 8.75 12.44 -2.96
N ALA A 34 9.65 11.66 -2.37
CA ALA A 34 11.05 12.01 -2.24
C ALA A 34 11.73 12.14 -3.60
N ALA A 35 11.34 11.31 -4.58
CA ALA A 35 11.83 11.31 -5.95
C ALA A 35 11.29 12.44 -6.84
N ARG A 36 10.37 13.29 -6.34
CA ARG A 36 9.84 14.43 -7.12
C ARG A 36 10.97 15.42 -7.42
N PRO A 37 11.01 16.02 -8.64
CA PRO A 37 11.93 17.10 -8.94
C PRO A 37 11.77 18.26 -7.94
N ARG A 38 12.89 18.77 -7.42
CA ARG A 38 12.95 19.88 -6.46
C ARG A 38 13.61 21.12 -7.07
N PRO A 39 13.30 22.31 -6.54
CA PRO A 39 14.07 23.51 -6.87
C PRO A 39 15.55 23.31 -6.52
N GLY A 40 16.44 23.48 -7.51
CA GLY A 40 17.88 23.32 -7.32
C GLY A 40 18.47 21.97 -7.74
N ASP A 41 17.64 20.99 -8.13
CA ASP A 41 18.16 19.75 -8.73
C ASP A 41 18.95 20.04 -10.02
N TYR A 42 19.92 19.18 -10.35
CA TYR A 42 20.66 19.28 -11.61
C TYR A 42 19.78 18.83 -12.78
N LEU A 43 19.74 19.66 -13.83
CA LEU A 43 18.64 19.64 -14.81
C LEU A 43 18.96 18.89 -16.09
N GLY A 44 20.24 18.61 -16.35
CA GLY A 44 20.69 17.99 -17.59
C GLY A 44 20.02 18.63 -18.82
N ALA A 45 19.46 17.79 -19.69
CA ALA A 45 18.71 18.20 -20.87
C ALA A 45 17.17 18.28 -20.66
N SER A 46 16.68 18.18 -19.42
CA SER A 46 15.23 18.19 -19.16
C SER A 46 14.65 19.61 -19.20
N THR A 47 13.51 19.77 -19.88
CA THR A 47 12.77 21.03 -19.89
C THR A 47 12.01 21.25 -18.58
N VAL A 48 11.44 22.44 -18.42
CA VAL A 48 10.57 22.75 -17.26
C VAL A 48 9.29 21.91 -17.34
N GLU A 49 8.74 21.76 -18.54
CA GLU A 49 7.54 20.98 -18.83
C GLU A 49 7.75 19.50 -18.50
N ASP A 50 8.90 18.92 -18.85
CA ASP A 50 9.23 17.52 -18.50
C ASP A 50 9.21 17.30 -16.98
N ARG A 51 9.72 18.27 -16.21
CA ARG A 51 9.75 18.19 -14.75
C ARG A 51 8.38 18.37 -14.13
N ARG A 52 7.55 19.25 -14.70
CA ARG A 52 6.14 19.38 -14.29
C ARG A 52 5.40 18.07 -14.53
N GLU A 53 5.64 17.44 -15.68
CA GLU A 53 5.04 16.14 -15.99
C GLU A 53 5.52 15.04 -15.06
N GLN A 54 6.83 14.95 -14.83
CA GLN A 54 7.41 14.01 -13.88
C GLN A 54 6.84 14.21 -12.48
N TRP A 55 6.74 15.46 -12.01
CA TRP A 55 6.15 15.79 -10.72
C TRP A 55 4.69 15.34 -10.63
N ARG A 56 3.87 15.61 -11.67
CA ARG A 56 2.47 15.17 -11.73
C ARG A 56 2.35 13.65 -11.65
N ARG A 57 3.11 12.94 -12.48
CA ARG A 57 3.13 11.47 -12.51
C ARG A 57 3.50 10.86 -11.15
N LEU A 58 4.61 11.32 -10.56
CA LEU A 58 5.06 10.83 -9.25
C LEU A 58 4.06 11.17 -8.14
N THR A 59 3.37 12.31 -8.26
CA THR A 59 2.30 12.69 -7.33
C THR A 59 1.11 11.75 -7.42
N ALA A 60 0.62 11.49 -8.63
CA ALA A 60 -0.48 10.56 -8.85
C ALA A 60 -0.17 9.13 -8.35
N ILE A 61 1.06 8.66 -8.57
CA ILE A 61 1.50 7.34 -8.07
C ILE A 61 1.53 7.31 -6.54
N ALA A 62 2.07 8.36 -5.90
CA ALA A 62 2.09 8.44 -4.44
C ALA A 62 0.66 8.45 -3.84
N GLU A 63 -0.25 9.21 -4.46
CA GLU A 63 -1.67 9.25 -4.05
C GLU A 63 -2.36 7.89 -4.21
N ALA A 64 -2.09 7.16 -5.29
CA ALA A 64 -2.59 5.81 -5.48
C ALA A 64 -2.05 4.83 -4.41
N CYS A 65 -0.77 4.94 -4.07
CA CYS A 65 -0.17 4.14 -2.98
C CYS A 65 -0.85 4.44 -1.63
N GLU A 66 -1.11 5.71 -1.32
CA GLU A 66 -1.83 6.08 -0.10
C GLU A 66 -3.28 5.62 -0.09
N ALA A 67 -3.97 5.67 -1.23
CA ALA A 67 -5.32 5.13 -1.35
C ALA A 67 -5.32 3.63 -1.05
N ARG A 68 -4.34 2.87 -1.57
CA ARG A 68 -4.20 1.44 -1.27
C ARG A 68 -3.87 1.19 0.20
N ALA A 69 -2.97 1.97 0.80
CA ALA A 69 -2.67 1.87 2.23
C ALA A 69 -3.91 2.11 3.10
N ARG A 70 -4.72 3.12 2.76
CA ARG A 70 -5.99 3.41 3.45
C ARG A 70 -7.01 2.29 3.28
N PHE A 71 -7.11 1.73 2.08
CA PHE A 71 -8.01 0.60 1.79
C PHE A 71 -7.67 -0.62 2.66
N ILE A 72 -6.39 -0.99 2.73
CA ILE A 72 -5.93 -2.12 3.55
C ILE A 72 -6.13 -1.83 5.05
N ALA A 73 -5.80 -0.61 5.51
CA ALA A 73 -5.98 -0.22 6.91
C ALA A 73 -7.46 -0.18 7.35
N ALA A 74 -8.40 -0.08 6.40
CA ALA A 74 -9.84 -0.23 6.67
C ALA A 74 -10.30 -1.70 6.76
N GLY A 75 -9.37 -2.66 6.71
CA GLY A 75 -9.66 -4.09 6.75
C GLY A 75 -10.03 -4.70 5.39
N HIS A 76 -9.96 -3.92 4.30
CA HIS A 76 -10.20 -4.42 2.95
C HIS A 76 -8.90 -5.04 2.41
N VAL A 77 -8.63 -6.27 2.83
CA VAL A 77 -7.47 -7.02 2.36
C VAL A 77 -7.94 -8.12 1.42
N GLU A 78 -7.67 -7.92 0.13
CA GLU A 78 -7.83 -8.94 -0.90
C GLU A 78 -6.59 -9.82 -0.89
N PHE A 79 -6.68 -10.93 -0.19
CA PHE A 79 -5.72 -12.02 -0.29
C PHE A 79 -6.43 -13.16 -1.02
N PRO A 80 -6.30 -13.27 -2.36
CA PRO A 80 -7.02 -14.27 -3.14
C PRO A 80 -6.80 -15.69 -2.62
N GLU A 81 -5.59 -16.02 -2.13
CA GLU A 81 -5.30 -17.32 -1.54
C GLU A 81 -5.96 -17.55 -0.16
N VAL A 82 -6.21 -16.49 0.62
CA VAL A 82 -6.86 -16.58 1.94
C VAL A 82 -8.39 -16.62 1.79
N GLU A 83 -8.93 -15.97 0.76
CA GLU A 83 -10.36 -15.98 0.46
C GLU A 83 -10.84 -17.37 0.05
N ALA A 84 -10.03 -18.10 -0.72
CA ALA A 84 -10.25 -19.51 -1.03
C ALA A 84 -10.27 -20.40 0.25
N PHE A 85 -9.41 -20.11 1.22
CA PHE A 85 -9.40 -20.81 2.52
C PHE A 85 -10.63 -20.48 3.39
N ARG A 86 -11.05 -19.21 3.42
CA ARG A 86 -12.29 -18.77 4.09
C ARG A 86 -13.53 -19.50 3.56
N LEU A 87 -13.57 -19.78 2.25
CA LEU A 87 -14.70 -20.46 1.61
C LEU A 87 -14.67 -21.98 1.82
N SER A 88 -13.50 -22.59 2.01
CA SER A 88 -13.39 -24.03 2.26
C SER A 88 -13.80 -24.48 3.65
N GLU A 89 -13.79 -23.59 4.65
CA GLU A 89 -14.22 -23.90 6.04
C GLU A 89 -15.69 -23.58 6.33
N ALA A 90 -16.38 -22.87 5.42
CA ALA A 90 -17.80 -22.52 5.55
C ALA A 90 -18.75 -23.58 4.94
N ALA A 91 -18.22 -24.68 4.41
CA ALA A 91 -18.93 -25.81 3.82
C ALA A 91 -18.80 -27.07 4.71
#